data_AF-C4WXL0-F1
#
_entry.id   AF-C4WXL0-F1
#
_cell.length_a   1.000
_cell.length_b   1.000
_cell.length_c   1.000
_cell.angle_alpha   90.00
_cell.angle_beta   90.00
_cell.angle_gamma   90.00
#
_symmetry.space_group_name_H-M   'P 1'
#
loop_
_entity.id
_entity.type
_entity.pdbx_description
1 polymer ?
#
loop_
_entity_poly.entity_id
_entity_poly.type
_entity_poly.pdbx_seq_one_letter_code
_entity_poly.pdbx_strand_id
1 'polypeptide(L)'
;MSSGFVSETELAERRRIRQEEWDKVRTAEQPLVVPEEQYDHRSLFDRLEEQRRKKEYEYEETHKLKNMIRGLDDDEVGFLELVDKTKMDEERRQLIEEAQTD
;
A
#
# COMPACT_ATOMS: atom_id res chain seq x y z
N MET A 1 -11.22 -2.14 22.09
CA MET A 1 -12.25 -1.23 21.59
C MET A 1 -12.31 -0.02 22.51
N SER A 2 -11.42 0.96 22.35
CA SER A 2 -11.61 2.24 23.02
C SER A 2 -12.80 2.93 22.35
N SER A 3 -13.82 3.26 23.13
CA SER A 3 -14.93 4.06 22.62
C SER A 3 -14.37 5.38 22.11
N GLY A 4 -14.72 5.81 20.90
CA GLY A 4 -14.23 7.07 20.30
C GLY A 4 -14.69 8.35 21.01
N PHE A 5 -15.08 8.28 22.28
CA PHE A 5 -15.39 9.41 23.13
C PHE A 5 -14.13 9.91 23.79
N VAL A 6 -13.76 11.15 23.52
CA VAL A 6 -12.65 11.86 24.16
C VAL A 6 -13.17 12.47 25.45
N SER A 7 -12.48 12.25 26.56
CA SER A 7 -12.84 12.86 27.85
C SER A 7 -12.47 14.35 27.89
N GLU A 8 -13.16 15.14 28.72
CA GLU A 8 -12.84 16.58 28.89
C GLU A 8 -11.39 16.79 29.32
N THR A 9 -10.89 15.90 30.18
CA THR A 9 -9.51 15.90 30.66
C THR A 9 -8.51 15.67 29.52
N GLU A 10 -8.78 14.72 28.62
CA GLU A 10 -7.93 14.48 27.43
C GLU A 10 -7.95 15.67 26.47
N LEU A 11 -9.09 16.35 26.31
CA LEU A 11 -9.20 17.52 25.43
C LEU A 11 -8.41 18.70 26.01
N ALA A 12 -8.46 18.91 27.32
CA ALA A 12 -7.70 19.95 28.01
C ALA A 12 -6.19 19.69 27.93
N GLU A 13 -5.76 18.44 28.15
CA GLU A 13 -4.36 18.06 28.02
C GLU A 13 -3.84 18.25 26.59
N ARG A 14 -4.63 17.85 25.59
CA ARG A 14 -4.29 18.06 24.17
C ARG A 14 -4.14 19.54 23.81
N ARG A 15 -5.01 20.41 24.35
CA ARG A 15 -4.88 21.87 24.19
C ARG A 15 -3.61 22.41 24.85
N ARG A 16 -3.26 21.90 26.05
CA ARG A 16 -2.03 22.28 26.76
C ARG A 16 -0.79 21.91 25.96
N ILE A 17 -0.69 20.66 25.49
CA ILE A 17 0.44 20.18 24.67
C ILE A 17 0.57 21.02 23.39
N ARG A 18 -0.56 21.31 22.71
CA ARG A 18 -0.55 22.16 21.52
C ARG A 18 0.02 23.55 21.80
N GLN A 19 -0.34 24.15 22.94
CA GLN A 19 0.17 25.45 23.38
C GLN A 19 1.66 25.41 23.71
N GLU A 20 2.11 24.37 24.42
CA GLU A 20 3.54 24.18 24.72
C GLU A 20 4.38 24.02 23.44
N GLU A 21 3.89 23.28 22.44
CA GLU A 21 4.56 23.14 21.14
C GLU A 21 4.54 24.46 20.35
N TRP A 22 3.44 25.21 20.42
CA TRP A 22 3.35 26.53 19.82
C TRP A 22 4.37 27.48 20.43
N ASP A 23 4.46 27.55 21.76
CA ASP A 23 5.40 28.43 22.46
C ASP A 23 6.87 28.13 22.14
N LYS A 24 7.20 26.87 21.79
CA LYS A 24 8.55 26.49 21.33
C LYS A 24 8.89 27.00 19.93
N VAL A 25 7.91 27.04 19.01
CA VAL A 25 8.12 27.38 17.58
C VAL A 25 7.71 28.82 17.27
N ARG A 26 6.97 29.47 18.18
CA ARG A 26 6.42 30.82 18.02
C ARG A 26 7.51 31.87 17.88
N THR A 27 7.32 32.77 16.92
CA THR A 27 8.15 33.98 16.73
C THR A 27 7.49 35.20 17.37
N ALA A 28 8.24 36.29 17.60
CA ALA A 28 7.78 37.46 18.37
C ALA A 28 6.53 38.16 17.80
N GLU A 29 6.22 37.97 16.51
CA GLU A 29 5.08 38.57 15.81
C GLU A 29 3.81 37.70 15.84
N GLN A 30 3.92 36.45 16.31
CA GLN A 30 2.83 35.47 16.28
C GLN A 30 2.00 35.47 17.58
N PRO A 31 0.70 35.15 17.51
CA PRO A 31 -0.22 35.24 18.64
C PRO A 31 0.20 34.37 19.82
N LEU A 32 -0.02 34.87 21.05
CA LEU A 32 0.33 34.18 22.30
C LEU A 32 -0.46 32.87 22.49
N VAL A 33 -1.70 32.81 22.01
CA VAL A 33 -2.54 31.61 22.09
C VAL A 33 -2.49 30.90 20.75
N VAL A 34 -2.39 29.57 20.76
CA VAL A 34 -2.46 28.79 19.52
C VAL A 34 -3.76 29.13 18.79
N PRO A 35 -3.70 29.50 17.51
CA PRO A 35 -4.90 29.65 16.70
C PRO A 35 -5.78 28.39 16.78
N GLU A 36 -7.09 28.56 16.91
CA GLU A 36 -8.01 27.43 16.87
C GLU A 36 -7.88 26.70 15.54
N GLU A 37 -7.93 25.36 15.58
CA GLU A 37 -7.91 24.54 14.38
C GLU A 37 -9.05 25.00 13.45
N GLN A 38 -8.72 25.27 12.19
CA GLN A 38 -9.71 25.69 11.21
C GLN A 38 -10.82 24.64 11.15
N TYR A 39 -12.03 25.08 11.46
CA TYR A 39 -13.19 24.20 11.42
C TYR A 39 -13.41 23.74 9.97
N ASP A 40 -13.30 22.44 9.73
CA ASP A 40 -13.55 21.88 8.40
C ASP A 40 -15.04 22.01 8.07
N HIS A 41 -15.35 22.90 7.14
CA HIS A 41 -16.71 23.15 6.66
C HIS A 41 -17.26 22.00 5.82
N ARG A 42 -16.44 21.00 5.46
CA ARG A 42 -16.90 19.84 4.69
C ARG A 42 -17.83 18.95 5.50
N SER A 43 -18.76 18.33 4.81
CA SER A 43 -19.69 17.40 5.45
C SER A 43 -18.93 16.20 6.03
N LEU A 44 -19.55 15.52 7.00
CA LEU A 44 -19.00 14.28 7.53
C LEU A 44 -18.83 13.23 6.42
N PHE A 45 -19.74 13.22 5.44
CA PHE A 45 -19.70 12.32 4.30
C PHE A 45 -18.43 12.53 3.46
N ASP A 46 -18.11 13.77 3.09
CA ASP A 46 -16.94 14.07 2.26
C ASP A 46 -15.64 13.62 2.94
N ARG A 47 -15.54 13.81 4.26
CA ARG A 47 -14.38 13.39 5.06
C ARG A 47 -14.23 11.87 5.12
N LEU A 48 -15.34 11.15 5.29
CA LEU A 48 -15.34 9.69 5.33
C LEU A 48 -15.07 9.09 3.94
N GLU A 49 -15.62 9.69 2.89
CA GLU A 49 -15.37 9.26 1.52
C GLU A 49 -13.90 9.44 1.15
N GLU A 50 -13.28 10.57 1.53
CA GLU A 50 -11.85 10.80 1.33
C GLU A 50 -11.00 9.73 2.04
N GLN A 51 -11.30 9.43 3.31
CA GLN A 51 -10.59 8.37 4.05
C GLN A 51 -10.78 6.99 3.42
N ARG A 52 -11.99 6.68 2.93
CA ARG A 52 -12.28 5.42 2.25
C ARG A 52 -11.49 5.30 0.96
N ARG A 53 -11.55 6.33 0.10
CA ARG A 53 -10.80 6.39 -1.16
C ARG A 53 -9.31 6.27 -0.93
N LYS A 54 -8.76 6.98 0.07
CA LYS A 54 -7.34 6.89 0.42
C LYS A 54 -6.93 5.45 0.75
N LYS A 55 -7.75 4.75 1.55
CA LYS A 55 -7.51 3.35 1.90
C LYS A 55 -7.63 2.41 0.69
N GLU A 56 -8.60 2.67 -0.19
CA GLU A 56 -8.75 1.94 -1.47
C GLU A 56 -7.50 2.13 -2.34
N TYR A 57 -7.00 3.35 -2.53
CA TYR A 57 -5.78 3.63 -3.28
C TYR A 57 -4.53 2.97 -2.68
N GLU A 58 -4.36 3.04 -1.35
CA GLU A 58 -3.24 2.36 -0.66
C GLU A 58 -3.31 0.83 -0.86
N TYR A 59 -4.52 0.27 -0.82
CA TYR A 59 -4.74 -1.14 -1.09
C TYR A 59 -4.40 -1.48 -2.55
N GLU A 60 -4.88 -0.70 -3.51
CA GLU A 60 -4.59 -0.90 -4.93
C GLU A 60 -3.11 -0.80 -5.23
N GLU A 61 -2.39 0.20 -4.73
CA GLU A 61 -0.95 0.35 -4.99
C GLU A 61 -0.13 -0.80 -4.40
N THR A 62 -0.45 -1.23 -3.17
CA THR A 62 0.24 -2.37 -2.53
C THR A 62 -0.06 -3.69 -3.24
N HIS A 63 -1.29 -3.89 -3.72
CA HIS A 63 -1.68 -5.10 -4.42
C HIS A 63 -1.26 -5.09 -5.89
N LYS A 64 -1.14 -3.93 -6.52
CA LYS A 64 -0.68 -3.77 -7.89
C LYS A 64 0.79 -4.19 -8.02
N LEU A 65 1.66 -3.74 -7.11
CA LEU A 65 3.06 -4.20 -7.09
C LEU A 65 3.16 -5.71 -6.84
N LYS A 66 2.33 -6.24 -5.93
CA LYS A 66 2.25 -7.69 -5.67
C LYS A 66 1.78 -8.47 -6.91
N ASN A 67 0.81 -7.94 -7.66
CA ASN A 67 0.29 -8.58 -8.87
C ASN A 67 1.28 -8.49 -10.05
N MET A 68 2.11 -7.45 -10.10
CA MET A 68 3.17 -7.33 -11.12
C MET A 68 4.34 -8.29 -10.89
N ILE A 69 4.60 -8.68 -9.64
CA ILE A 69 5.58 -9.72 -9.26
C ILE A 69 4.80 -11.01 -8.95
N ARG A 70 3.99 -11.47 -9.91
CA ARG A 70 3.43 -12.82 -9.85
C ARG A 70 4.53 -13.79 -10.27
N GLY A 71 5.01 -14.62 -9.35
CA GLY A 71 5.89 -15.74 -9.66
C GLY A 71 5.15 -16.79 -10.49
N LEU A 72 5.90 -17.63 -11.20
CA LEU A 72 5.34 -18.82 -11.85
C LEU A 72 4.70 -19.71 -10.78
N ASP A 73 3.47 -20.16 -11.00
CA ASP A 73 2.85 -21.15 -10.14
C ASP A 73 3.39 -22.57 -10.40
N ASP A 74 3.14 -23.52 -9.48
CA ASP A 74 3.71 -24.88 -9.55
C ASP A 74 3.30 -25.60 -10.86
N ASP A 75 2.11 -25.30 -11.38
CA ASP A 75 1.61 -25.85 -12.64
C ASP A 75 2.32 -25.24 -13.86
N GLU A 76 2.53 -23.91 -13.85
CA GLU A 76 3.30 -23.18 -14.87
C GLU A 76 4.76 -23.66 -14.95
N VAL A 77 5.40 -23.94 -13.81
CA VAL A 77 6.75 -24.52 -13.77
C VAL A 77 6.76 -25.93 -14.36
N GLY A 78 5.80 -26.78 -13.96
CA GLY A 78 5.67 -28.14 -14.49
C GLY A 78 5.44 -28.17 -16.00
N PHE A 79 4.68 -27.20 -16.54
CA PHE A 79 4.50 -27.05 -17.98
C PHE A 79 5.80 -26.70 -18.71
N LEU A 80 6.60 -25.77 -18.17
CA LEU A 80 7.90 -25.42 -18.76
C LEU A 80 8.86 -26.62 -18.78
N GLU A 81 8.93 -27.41 -17.70
CA GLU A 81 9.73 -28.63 -17.67
C GLU A 81 9.27 -29.66 -18.71
N LEU A 82 7.95 -29.80 -18.90
CA LEU A 82 7.40 -30.69 -19.91
C LEU A 82 7.80 -30.23 -21.32
N VAL A 83 7.64 -28.94 -21.62
CA VAL A 83 8.02 -28.36 -22.92
C VAL A 83 9.51 -28.59 -23.21
N ASP A 84 10.38 -28.36 -22.23
CA ASP A 84 11.82 -28.58 -22.39
C ASP A 84 12.17 -30.05 -22.64
N LYS A 85 11.55 -30.99 -21.90
CA LYS A 85 11.70 -32.43 -22.15
C LYS A 85 11.25 -32.80 -23.56
N THR A 86 10.12 -32.25 -24.00
CA THR A 86 9.54 -32.55 -25.31
C THR A 86 10.47 -32.08 -26.43
N LYS A 87 11.02 -30.86 -26.32
CA LYS A 87 11.99 -30.33 -27.29
C LYS A 87 13.26 -31.17 -27.36
N MET A 88 13.84 -31.53 -26.20
CA MET A 88 15.04 -32.37 -26.16
C MET A 88 14.81 -33.75 -26.79
N ASP A 89 13.65 -34.35 -26.55
CA ASP A 89 13.29 -35.65 -27.14
C ASP A 89 13.10 -35.55 -28.67
N GLU A 90 12.49 -34.47 -29.15
CA GLU A 90 12.35 -34.21 -30.59
C GLU A 90 13.71 -33.99 -31.27
N GLU A 91 14.58 -33.17 -30.70
CA GLU A 91 15.94 -32.95 -31.21
C GLU A 91 16.74 -34.26 -31.23
N ARG A 92 16.62 -35.08 -30.19
CA ARG A 92 17.26 -36.39 -30.12
C ARG A 92 16.74 -37.35 -31.18
N ARG A 93 15.43 -37.34 -31.46
CA ARG A 93 14.82 -38.15 -32.52
C ARG A 93 15.31 -37.70 -33.90
N GLN A 94 15.35 -36.39 -34.16
CA GLN A 94 15.86 -35.83 -35.41
C GLN A 94 17.32 -36.25 -35.66
N LEU A 95 18.18 -36.16 -34.64
CA LEU A 95 19.58 -36.61 -34.74
C LEU A 95 19.71 -38.10 -35.06
N ILE A 96 18.84 -38.95 -34.48
CA ILE A 96 18.85 -40.39 -34.75
C ILE A 96 18.35 -40.70 -36.16
N GLU A 97 17.30 -40.01 -36.63
CA GLU A 97 16.79 -40.16 -37.99
C GLU A 97 17.82 -39.69 -39.02
N GLU A 98 18.45 -38.53 -38.83
CA GLU A 98 19.52 -38.05 -39.71
C GLU A 98 20.68 -39.06 -39.80
N ALA A 99 21.15 -39.59 -38.65
CA ALA A 99 22.21 -40.58 -38.61
C ALA A 99 21.82 -41.96 -39.22
N GLN A 100 20.54 -42.26 -39.37
CA GLN A 100 20.07 -43.46 -40.06
C GLN A 100 19.84 -43.26 -41.56
N THR A 101 19.73 -42.01 -42.01
CA THR A 101 19.38 -41.67 -43.40
C THR A 101 20.61 -41.33 -44.26
N ASP A 102 21.77 -41.04 -43.64
CA ASP A 102 23.09 -40.90 -44.26
C ASP A 102 23.89 -42.22 -44.29
#